data_AF-A0A7Y8FVX9-F1
#
_entry.id   AF-A0A7Y8FVX9-F1
#
_cell.length_a   1.000
_cell.length_b   1.000
_cell.length_c   1.000
_cell.angle_alpha   90.00
_cell.angle_beta   90.00
_cell.angle_gamma   90.00
#
_symmetry.space_group_name_H-M   'P 1'
#
loop_
_entity.id
_entity.type
_entity.pdbx_description
1 polymer ?
#
loop_
_entity_poly.entity_id
_entity_poly.type
_entity_poly.pdbx_seq_one_letter_code
_entity_poly.pdbx_strand_id
1 'polypeptide(L)'
;VRLAGQSVVAALADTHAQLSALVAHEQASLALAQRCSGASPLFNSLLNYRHTAADRDLNLVPGIALLSSEDILSYPLMLTVDDVASGFRLTAKAPRKVGAERLLDYIETVLCGLAEALEHAPTTPLREVQVLPASELKTQLLDFNATHTDYPETLTVQALFEAHARQIPNAIAVQAGERQLTYLELNERANQLAFHLRERGVQPDSRVALCVERGLELVVGLLAILK
;
A
#
# COMPACT_ATOMS: atom_id res chain seq x y z
N VAL A 1 15.79 -9.28 -13.24
CA VAL A 1 15.55 -8.10 -14.08
C VAL A 1 15.93 -6.84 -13.30
N ARG A 2 16.91 -6.05 -13.75
CA ARG A 2 17.25 -4.77 -13.12
C ARG A 2 16.31 -3.71 -13.67
N LEU A 3 15.22 -3.42 -12.95
CA LEU A 3 14.19 -2.45 -13.37
C LEU A 3 14.68 -0.99 -13.27
N ALA A 4 15.77 -0.73 -12.54
CA ALA A 4 16.28 0.61 -12.31
C ALA A 4 17.03 1.15 -13.54
N GLY A 5 16.47 2.19 -14.17
CA GLY A 5 17.13 2.97 -15.22
C GLY A 5 16.96 2.45 -16.65
N GLN A 6 16.16 1.40 -16.86
CA GLN A 6 15.84 0.91 -18.19
C GLN A 6 14.58 1.57 -18.76
N SER A 7 14.61 1.89 -20.05
CA SER A 7 13.41 2.23 -20.81
C SER A 7 12.56 1.00 -21.12
N VAL A 8 11.29 1.21 -21.45
CA VAL A 8 10.37 0.12 -21.86
C VAL A 8 10.97 -0.73 -22.98
N VAL A 9 11.47 -0.11 -24.05
CA VAL A 9 12.06 -0.85 -25.18
C VAL A 9 13.31 -1.65 -24.78
N ALA A 10 14.18 -1.08 -23.93
CA ALA A 10 15.39 -1.75 -23.50
C ALA A 10 15.09 -2.95 -22.60
N ALA A 11 14.12 -2.81 -21.71
CA ALA A 11 13.72 -3.88 -20.81
C ALA A 11 13.05 -5.06 -21.54
N LEU A 12 12.24 -4.77 -22.57
CA LEU A 12 11.63 -5.81 -23.40
C LEU A 12 12.67 -6.53 -24.25
N ALA A 13 13.63 -5.80 -24.83
CA ALA A 13 14.74 -6.40 -25.58
C ALA A 13 15.62 -7.29 -24.69
N ASP A 14 15.95 -6.84 -23.47
CA ASP A 14 16.69 -7.63 -22.47
C ASP A 14 15.93 -8.90 -22.06
N THR A 15 14.62 -8.76 -21.81
CA THR A 15 13.75 -9.90 -21.46
C THR A 15 13.68 -10.91 -22.61
N HIS A 16 13.51 -10.44 -23.85
CA HIS A 16 13.52 -11.30 -25.03
C HIS A 16 14.85 -12.03 -25.17
N ALA A 17 15.98 -11.34 -25.07
CA ALA A 17 17.31 -11.94 -25.16
C ALA A 17 17.53 -13.02 -24.07
N GLN A 18 17.10 -12.76 -22.84
CA GLN A 18 17.17 -13.72 -21.73
C GLN A 18 16.30 -14.96 -21.99
N LEU A 19 15.05 -14.78 -22.44
CA LEU A 19 14.16 -15.90 -22.75
C LEU A 19 14.68 -16.72 -23.92
N SER A 20 15.16 -16.08 -24.99
CA SER A 20 15.76 -16.77 -26.14
C SER A 20 17.01 -17.57 -25.76
N ALA A 21 17.86 -17.04 -24.88
CA ALA A 21 19.03 -17.77 -24.38
C ALA A 21 18.63 -19.01 -23.57
N LEU A 22 17.52 -18.96 -22.82
CA LEU A 22 17.01 -20.11 -22.05
C LEU A 22 16.44 -21.22 -22.93
N VAL A 23 15.89 -20.90 -24.11
CA VAL A 23 15.41 -21.91 -25.07
C VAL A 23 16.52 -22.87 -25.49
N ALA A 24 17.78 -22.40 -25.58
CA ALA A 24 18.93 -23.28 -25.87
C ALA A 24 19.15 -24.39 -24.82
N HIS A 25 18.53 -24.27 -23.64
CA HIS A 25 18.63 -25.21 -22.53
C HIS A 25 17.29 -25.83 -22.13
N GLU A 26 16.26 -25.75 -22.98
CA GLU A 26 14.90 -26.25 -22.69
C GLU A 26 14.85 -27.75 -22.34
N GLN A 27 15.81 -28.53 -22.83
CA GLN A 27 15.91 -29.97 -22.61
C GLN A 27 16.50 -30.32 -21.23
N ALA A 28 17.02 -29.34 -20.49
CA ALA A 28 17.53 -29.54 -19.14
C ALA A 28 16.37 -29.74 -18.15
N SER A 29 16.34 -30.89 -17.47
CA SER A 29 15.28 -31.17 -16.49
C SER A 29 15.26 -30.16 -15.34
N LEU A 30 14.06 -29.78 -14.90
CA LEU A 30 13.86 -28.92 -13.72
C LEU A 30 14.52 -29.51 -12.46
N ALA A 31 14.50 -30.84 -12.30
CA ALA A 31 15.16 -31.52 -11.20
C ALA A 31 16.68 -31.31 -11.19
N LEU A 32 17.32 -31.25 -12.38
CA LEU A 32 18.74 -30.92 -12.48
C LEU A 32 19.00 -29.48 -12.05
N ALA A 33 18.19 -28.53 -12.52
CA ALA A 33 18.31 -27.13 -12.13
C ALA A 33 18.13 -26.92 -10.61
N GLN A 34 17.14 -27.58 -10.00
CA GLN A 34 16.91 -27.56 -8.56
C GLN A 34 18.10 -28.11 -7.77
N ARG A 35 18.66 -29.25 -8.21
CA ARG A 35 19.86 -29.83 -7.58
C ARG A 35 21.08 -28.91 -7.68
N CYS A 36 21.32 -28.33 -8.85
CA CYS A 36 22.45 -27.41 -9.05
C CYS A 36 22.30 -26.11 -8.26
N SER A 37 21.08 -25.63 -8.05
CA SER A 37 20.80 -24.40 -7.32
C SER A 37 20.74 -24.57 -5.78
N GLY A 38 20.55 -25.80 -5.28
CA GLY A 38 20.41 -26.05 -3.83
C GLY A 38 19.13 -25.50 -3.19
N ALA A 39 18.17 -24.99 -3.98
CA ALA A 39 16.93 -24.40 -3.52
C ALA A 39 15.71 -25.08 -4.15
N SER A 40 14.64 -25.26 -3.35
CA SER A 40 13.36 -25.80 -3.81
C SER A 40 12.20 -25.21 -3.00
N PRO A 41 11.16 -24.65 -3.65
CA PRO A 41 11.00 -24.46 -5.10
C PRO A 41 11.84 -23.28 -5.63
N LEU A 42 12.25 -23.33 -6.91
CA LEU A 42 12.99 -22.26 -7.59
C LEU A 42 12.13 -21.04 -7.94
N PHE A 43 10.85 -21.28 -8.19
CA PHE A 43 9.86 -20.27 -8.55
C PHE A 43 8.50 -20.65 -7.97
N ASN A 44 7.67 -19.65 -7.70
CA ASN A 44 6.34 -19.80 -7.13
C ASN A 44 5.23 -19.34 -8.08
N SER A 45 5.61 -18.89 -9.27
CA SER A 45 4.71 -18.30 -10.27
C SER A 45 5.05 -18.89 -11.64
N LEU A 46 4.03 -19.16 -12.46
CA LEU A 46 4.20 -19.74 -13.78
C LEU A 46 3.53 -18.85 -14.84
N LEU A 47 4.28 -18.47 -15.87
CA LEU A 47 3.75 -17.82 -17.07
C LEU A 47 3.77 -18.85 -18.20
N ASN A 48 2.61 -19.12 -18.79
CA ASN A 48 2.47 -20.01 -19.93
C ASN A 48 2.01 -19.20 -21.14
N TYR A 49 2.75 -19.23 -22.24
CA TYR A 49 2.36 -18.61 -23.49
C TYR A 49 2.10 -19.72 -24.51
N ARG A 50 0.87 -19.77 -25.03
CA ARG A 50 0.42 -20.81 -25.95
C ARG A 50 -0.05 -20.15 -27.23
N HIS A 51 0.68 -20.40 -28.31
CA HIS A 51 0.19 -20.11 -29.64
C HIS A 51 -0.70 -21.28 -30.08
N THR A 52 -2.01 -21.07 -30.15
CA THR A 52 -2.96 -22.12 -30.54
C THR A 52 -3.58 -21.74 -31.87
N ALA A 53 -3.13 -22.40 -32.95
CA ALA A 53 -3.71 -22.23 -34.28
C ALA A 53 -5.15 -22.78 -34.28
N ALA A 54 -6.11 -21.86 -34.12
CA ALA A 54 -7.57 -22.05 -34.18
C ALA A 54 -8.17 -22.97 -33.09
N ASP A 55 -9.39 -22.62 -32.67
CA ASP A 55 -10.23 -23.36 -31.75
C ASP A 55 -10.15 -24.87 -32.03
N ARG A 56 -9.60 -25.63 -31.08
CA ARG A 56 -10.05 -27.01 -30.96
C ARG A 56 -11.45 -26.89 -30.37
N ASP A 57 -12.44 -26.83 -31.24
CA ASP A 57 -13.75 -27.40 -30.94
C ASP A 57 -13.46 -28.82 -30.45
N LEU A 58 -13.38 -28.96 -29.13
CA LEU A 58 -13.34 -30.24 -28.45
C LEU A 58 -14.76 -30.79 -28.58
N ASN A 59 -15.15 -31.14 -29.81
CA ASN A 59 -16.29 -31.97 -30.13
C ASN A 59 -15.95 -33.37 -29.59
N LEU A 60 -16.00 -33.48 -28.27
CA LEU A 60 -16.11 -34.74 -27.57
C LEU A 60 -17.39 -35.42 -28.07
N VAL A 61 -17.37 -36.74 -28.03
CA VAL A 61 -18.43 -37.64 -28.50
C VAL A 61 -19.83 -37.07 -28.21
N PRO A 62 -20.80 -37.15 -29.14
CA PRO A 62 -22.16 -36.64 -28.92
C PRO A 62 -22.72 -37.09 -27.58
N GLY A 63 -23.09 -36.14 -26.72
CA GLY A 63 -23.56 -36.38 -25.35
C GLY A 63 -22.54 -36.11 -24.23
N ILE A 64 -21.28 -35.78 -24.57
CA ILE A 64 -20.26 -35.36 -23.61
C ILE A 64 -19.94 -33.88 -23.86
N ALA A 65 -20.17 -33.04 -22.86
CA ALA A 65 -19.74 -31.64 -22.86
C ALA A 65 -18.58 -31.45 -21.88
N LEU A 66 -17.51 -30.78 -22.33
CA LEU A 66 -16.46 -30.32 -21.42
C LEU A 66 -16.99 -29.12 -20.64
N LEU A 67 -17.25 -29.31 -19.34
CA LEU A 67 -17.72 -28.23 -18.46
C LEU A 67 -16.57 -27.35 -17.97
N SER A 68 -15.44 -27.97 -17.64
CA SER A 68 -14.20 -27.28 -17.25
C SER A 68 -13.00 -28.21 -17.42
N SER A 69 -11.84 -27.62 -17.69
CA SER A 69 -10.54 -28.28 -17.59
C SER A 69 -9.71 -27.44 -16.61
N GLU A 70 -9.32 -28.05 -15.50
CA GLU A 70 -8.55 -27.36 -14.46
C GLU A 70 -7.17 -28.00 -14.34
N ASP A 71 -6.15 -27.27 -14.77
CA ASP A 71 -4.77 -27.70 -14.61
C ASP A 71 -4.40 -27.62 -13.11
N ILE A 72 -4.28 -28.80 -12.48
CA ILE A 72 -3.80 -28.93 -11.10
C ILE A 72 -2.27 -28.79 -11.10
N LEU A 73 -1.78 -27.61 -11.46
CA LEU A 73 -0.39 -27.25 -11.23
C LEU A 73 -0.27 -26.68 -9.80
N SER A 74 0.75 -27.12 -9.07
CA SER A 74 1.00 -26.78 -7.66
C SER A 74 1.53 -25.35 -7.44
N TYR A 75 1.44 -24.48 -8.45
CA TYR A 75 1.90 -23.10 -8.35
C TYR A 75 0.77 -22.19 -7.86
N PRO A 76 1.00 -21.40 -6.79
CA PRO A 76 -0.03 -20.52 -6.23
C PRO A 76 -0.45 -19.40 -7.19
N LEU A 77 0.45 -18.97 -8.09
CA LEU A 77 0.17 -17.97 -9.12
C LEU A 77 0.47 -18.53 -10.51
N MET A 78 -0.47 -18.40 -11.43
CA MET A 78 -0.27 -18.76 -12.84
C MET A 78 -0.98 -17.77 -13.74
N LEU A 79 -0.32 -17.40 -14.82
CA LEU A 79 -0.90 -16.65 -15.94
C LEU A 79 -0.69 -17.45 -17.22
N THR A 80 -1.76 -17.71 -17.94
CA THR A 80 -1.74 -18.32 -19.27
C THR A 80 -2.18 -17.28 -20.28
N VAL A 81 -1.40 -17.13 -21.34
CA VAL A 81 -1.68 -16.26 -22.48
C VAL A 81 -1.90 -17.16 -23.68
N ASP A 82 -3.14 -17.26 -24.14
CA ASP A 82 -3.47 -17.93 -25.40
C ASP A 82 -3.50 -16.88 -26.52
N ASP A 83 -2.59 -17.04 -27.49
CA ASP A 83 -2.57 -16.25 -28.72
C ASP A 83 -3.52 -16.91 -29.73
N VAL A 84 -4.64 -16.23 -29.99
CA VAL A 84 -5.71 -16.66 -30.90
C VAL A 84 -5.77 -15.70 -32.09
N ALA A 85 -6.38 -16.13 -33.20
CA ALA A 85 -6.40 -15.34 -34.43
C ALA A 85 -6.99 -13.91 -34.29
N SER A 86 -7.81 -13.67 -33.26
CA SER A 86 -8.45 -12.37 -32.98
C SER A 86 -7.82 -11.57 -31.84
N GLY A 87 -6.73 -12.04 -31.22
CA GLY A 87 -6.05 -11.34 -30.11
C GLY A 87 -5.50 -12.29 -29.04
N PHE A 88 -5.40 -11.80 -27.80
CA PHE A 88 -4.90 -12.59 -26.67
C PHE A 88 -6.01 -12.90 -25.68
N ARG A 89 -6.06 -14.14 -25.20
CA ARG A 89 -6.89 -14.54 -24.05
C ARG A 89 -5.99 -14.75 -22.84
N LEU A 90 -6.27 -14.04 -21.76
CA LEU A 90 -5.55 -14.15 -20.50
C LEU A 90 -6.37 -14.98 -19.51
N THR A 91 -5.76 -16.02 -18.96
CA THR A 91 -6.35 -16.84 -17.90
C THR A 91 -5.43 -16.83 -16.69
N ALA A 92 -5.94 -16.42 -15.53
CA ALA A 92 -5.16 -16.34 -14.30
C ALA A 92 -5.66 -17.33 -13.23
N LYS A 93 -4.73 -17.93 -12.52
CA LYS A 93 -4.96 -18.65 -11.27
C LYS A 93 -4.19 -17.92 -10.17
N ALA A 94 -4.89 -17.47 -9.14
CA ALA A 94 -4.29 -16.75 -8.02
C ALA A 94 -4.89 -17.24 -6.69
N PRO A 95 -4.18 -17.04 -5.56
CA PRO A 95 -4.74 -17.35 -4.25
C PRO A 95 -5.99 -16.51 -3.99
N ARG A 96 -6.99 -17.07 -3.29
CA ARG A 96 -8.26 -16.38 -2.96
C ARG A 96 -8.07 -15.01 -2.28
N LYS A 97 -6.99 -14.84 -1.51
CA LYS A 97 -6.66 -13.56 -0.85
C LYS A 97 -6.26 -12.45 -1.83
N VAL A 98 -5.69 -12.81 -2.98
CA VAL A 98 -5.25 -11.86 -4.01
C VAL A 98 -6.37 -11.60 -5.01
N GLY A 99 -7.08 -12.66 -5.41
CA GLY A 99 -8.12 -12.60 -6.44
C GLY A 99 -7.52 -12.68 -7.84
N ALA A 100 -8.06 -13.57 -8.68
CA ALA A 100 -7.59 -13.74 -10.06
C ALA A 100 -8.00 -12.56 -10.95
N GLU A 101 -9.20 -12.01 -10.73
CA GLU A 101 -9.72 -10.84 -11.46
C GLU A 101 -8.82 -9.62 -11.27
N ARG A 102 -8.48 -9.29 -10.02
CA ARG A 102 -7.57 -8.19 -9.70
C ARG A 102 -6.18 -8.37 -10.34
N LEU A 103 -5.67 -9.60 -10.42
CA LEU A 103 -4.43 -9.88 -11.13
C LEU A 103 -4.58 -9.62 -12.64
N LEU A 104 -5.69 -10.04 -13.24
CA LEU A 104 -5.97 -9.79 -14.66
C LEU A 104 -6.05 -8.30 -14.95
N ASP A 105 -6.72 -7.52 -14.10
CA ASP A 105 -6.80 -6.06 -14.24
C ASP A 105 -5.39 -5.42 -14.20
N TYR A 106 -4.49 -5.94 -13.36
CA TYR A 106 -3.11 -5.45 -13.26
C TYR A 106 -2.33 -5.77 -14.52
N ILE A 107 -2.43 -7.01 -14.99
CA ILE A 107 -1.75 -7.44 -16.20
C ILE A 107 -2.28 -6.67 -17.41
N GLU A 108 -3.59 -6.46 -17.51
CA GLU A 108 -4.21 -5.66 -18.57
C GLU A 108 -3.68 -4.22 -18.54
N THR A 109 -3.68 -3.58 -17.37
CA THR A 109 -3.17 -2.21 -17.21
C THR A 109 -1.70 -2.11 -17.64
N VAL A 110 -0.88 -3.07 -17.22
CA VAL A 110 0.54 -3.12 -17.61
C VAL A 110 0.71 -3.36 -19.11
N LEU A 111 -0.03 -4.30 -19.71
CA LEU A 111 0.09 -4.60 -21.13
C LEU A 111 -0.34 -3.42 -22.00
N CYS A 112 -1.46 -2.76 -21.66
CA CYS A 112 -1.90 -1.55 -22.32
C CYS A 112 -0.87 -0.42 -22.18
N GLY A 113 -0.38 -0.17 -20.96
CA GLY A 113 0.64 0.86 -20.71
C GLY A 113 1.97 0.59 -21.43
N LEU A 114 2.39 -0.68 -21.53
CA LEU A 114 3.56 -1.08 -22.32
C LEU A 114 3.34 -0.87 -23.82
N ALA A 115 2.17 -1.24 -24.35
CA ALA A 115 1.83 -1.06 -25.76
C ALA A 115 1.79 0.43 -26.14
N GLU A 116 1.13 1.26 -25.33
CA GLU A 116 1.07 2.71 -25.51
C GLU A 116 2.46 3.35 -25.46
N ALA A 117 3.28 2.95 -24.48
CA ALA A 117 4.66 3.44 -24.34
C ALA A 117 5.51 3.03 -25.55
N LEU A 118 5.38 1.80 -26.06
CA LEU A 118 6.11 1.36 -27.25
C LEU A 118 5.72 2.14 -28.51
N GLU A 119 4.44 2.46 -28.67
CA GLU A 119 3.92 3.18 -29.83
C GLU A 119 4.31 4.66 -29.83
N HIS A 120 4.22 5.32 -28.67
CA HIS A 120 4.34 6.78 -28.59
C HIS A 120 5.65 7.27 -27.97
N ALA A 121 6.23 6.55 -27.01
CA ALA A 121 7.38 7.01 -26.23
C ALA A 121 8.24 5.82 -25.72
N PRO A 122 8.93 5.08 -26.60
CA PRO A 122 9.60 3.81 -26.24
C PRO A 122 10.74 3.99 -25.23
N THR A 123 11.26 5.22 -25.11
CA THR A 123 12.30 5.61 -24.15
C THR A 123 11.75 5.90 -22.75
N THR A 124 10.43 5.83 -22.54
CA THR A 124 9.80 6.00 -21.23
C THR A 124 10.42 5.02 -20.22
N PRO A 125 10.80 5.46 -19.01
CA PRO A 125 11.31 4.58 -17.98
C PRO A 125 10.28 3.49 -17.62
N LEU A 126 10.70 2.22 -17.56
CA LEU A 126 9.79 1.10 -17.27
C LEU A 126 9.01 1.27 -15.97
N ARG A 127 9.62 1.91 -14.96
CA ARG A 127 8.99 2.21 -13.66
C ARG A 127 7.79 3.17 -13.73
N GLU A 128 7.63 3.90 -14.83
CA GLU A 128 6.53 4.85 -15.03
C GLU A 128 5.30 4.18 -15.65
N VAL A 129 5.43 2.93 -16.10
CA VAL A 129 4.28 2.15 -16.56
C VAL A 129 3.38 1.84 -15.37
N GLN A 130 2.13 2.28 -15.46
CA GLN A 130 1.13 2.04 -14.42
C GLN A 130 0.81 0.55 -14.32
N VAL A 131 0.79 0.04 -13.08
CA VAL A 131 0.38 -1.33 -12.77
C VAL A 131 -1.04 -1.38 -12.22
N LEU A 132 -1.40 -0.34 -11.46
CA LEU A 132 -2.71 -0.26 -10.82
C LEU A 132 -3.74 0.30 -11.80
N PRO A 133 -4.93 -0.33 -11.91
CA PRO A 133 -6.07 0.21 -12.63
C PRO A 133 -6.43 1.60 -12.07
N ALA A 134 -6.90 2.49 -12.94
CA ALA A 134 -7.22 3.87 -12.56
C ALA A 134 -8.24 3.97 -11.42
N SER A 135 -9.22 3.05 -11.38
CA SER A 135 -10.22 2.97 -10.30
C SER A 135 -9.57 2.64 -8.96
N GLU A 136 -8.68 1.65 -8.91
CA GLU A 136 -7.99 1.28 -7.68
C GLU A 136 -7.01 2.37 -7.24
N LEU A 137 -6.28 2.96 -8.19
CA LEU A 137 -5.39 4.09 -7.92
C LEU A 137 -6.14 5.27 -7.30
N LYS A 138 -7.32 5.61 -7.82
CA LYS A 138 -8.20 6.64 -7.26
C LYS A 138 -8.57 6.31 -5.83
N THR A 139 -8.99 5.08 -5.55
CA THR A 139 -9.38 4.69 -4.19
C THR A 139 -8.22 4.77 -3.21
N GLN A 140 -7.04 4.29 -3.59
CA GLN A 140 -5.86 4.32 -2.71
C GLN A 140 -5.36 5.75 -2.46
N LEU A 141 -5.38 6.61 -3.48
CA LEU A 141 -4.82 7.96 -3.36
C LEU A 141 -5.82 9.00 -2.85
N LEU A 142 -7.10 8.87 -3.18
CA LEU A 142 -8.12 9.86 -2.86
C LEU A 142 -9.09 9.33 -1.81
N ASP A 143 -9.79 8.24 -2.09
CA ASP A 143 -10.93 7.81 -1.27
C ASP A 143 -10.48 7.42 0.16
N PHE A 144 -9.37 6.71 0.30
CA PHE A 144 -8.79 6.37 1.62
C PHE A 144 -8.15 7.57 2.33
N ASN A 145 -7.74 8.60 1.59
CA ASN A 145 -7.13 9.81 2.14
C ASN A 145 -8.12 10.97 2.26
N ALA A 146 -9.42 10.72 2.11
CA ALA A 146 -10.48 11.69 2.32
C ALA A 146 -10.70 11.95 3.83
N THR A 147 -9.64 12.31 4.55
CA THR A 147 -9.62 12.55 6.00
C THR A 147 -9.82 14.01 6.36
N HIS A 148 -10.14 14.86 5.38
CA HIS A 148 -10.44 16.26 5.62
C HIS A 148 -11.69 16.38 6.50
N THR A 149 -11.56 17.08 7.62
CA THR A 149 -12.66 17.39 8.52
C THR A 149 -12.46 18.81 8.99
N ASP A 150 -13.52 19.60 9.04
CA ASP A 150 -13.44 20.97 9.54
C ASP A 150 -13.14 20.95 11.03
N TYR A 151 -12.06 21.60 11.44
CA TYR A 151 -11.72 21.84 12.84
C TYR A 151 -11.26 23.29 13.03
N PRO A 152 -11.32 23.85 14.25
CA PRO A 152 -10.89 25.22 14.49
C PRO A 152 -9.36 25.36 14.38
N GLU A 153 -8.85 25.72 13.21
CA GLU A 153 -7.40 25.82 12.95
C GLU A 153 -6.70 26.93 13.75
N THR A 154 -7.44 27.96 14.15
CA THR A 154 -6.90 29.13 14.85
C THR A 154 -6.87 28.99 16.37
N LEU A 155 -7.56 27.98 16.92
CA LEU A 155 -7.65 27.79 18.36
C LEU A 155 -6.62 26.78 18.84
N THR A 156 -5.82 27.20 19.82
CA THR A 156 -4.87 26.32 20.48
C THR A 156 -5.57 25.46 21.54
N VAL A 157 -4.93 24.36 21.94
CA VAL A 157 -5.45 23.47 22.99
C VAL A 157 -5.71 24.25 24.29
N GLN A 158 -4.81 25.15 24.68
CA GLN A 158 -4.98 25.98 25.86
C GLN A 158 -6.13 26.99 25.73
N ALA A 159 -6.38 27.54 24.53
CA ALA A 159 -7.52 28.44 24.31
C ALA A 159 -8.86 27.70 24.39
N LEU A 160 -8.94 26.49 23.81
CA LEU A 160 -10.10 25.61 23.93
C LEU A 160 -10.36 25.22 25.39
N PHE A 161 -9.29 24.88 26.13
CA PHE A 161 -9.38 24.56 27.55
C PHE A 161 -9.89 25.74 28.38
N GLU A 162 -9.38 26.95 28.15
CA GLU A 162 -9.85 28.16 28.85
C GLU A 162 -11.32 28.48 28.56
N ALA A 163 -11.76 28.33 27.30
CA ALA A 163 -13.16 28.50 26.94
C ALA A 163 -14.05 27.51 27.70
N HIS A 164 -13.63 26.25 27.77
CA HIS A 164 -14.36 25.22 28.51
C HIS A 164 -14.36 25.48 30.02
N ALA A 165 -13.24 25.93 30.59
CA ALA A 165 -13.13 26.27 32.01
C ALA A 165 -14.00 27.46 32.42
N ARG A 166 -14.26 28.41 31.50
CA ARG A 166 -15.24 29.49 31.72
C ARG A 166 -16.69 29.01 31.62
N GLN A 167 -16.96 28.04 30.75
CA GLN A 167 -18.31 27.51 30.53
C GLN A 167 -18.78 26.60 31.67
N ILE A 168 -17.90 25.72 32.17
CA ILE A 168 -18.25 24.71 33.17
C ILE A 168 -17.22 24.71 34.32
N PRO A 169 -17.10 25.83 35.06
CA PRO A 169 -15.99 26.04 36.00
C PRO A 169 -15.95 25.02 37.14
N ASN A 170 -17.10 24.59 37.64
CA ASN A 170 -17.22 23.74 38.83
C ASN A 170 -17.19 22.23 38.50
N ALA A 171 -17.11 21.84 37.22
CA ALA A 171 -17.00 20.44 36.87
C ALA A 171 -15.57 19.92 37.15
N ILE A 172 -15.48 18.68 37.60
CA ILE A 172 -14.19 18.01 37.85
C ILE A 172 -13.47 17.83 36.50
N ALA A 173 -12.28 18.40 36.37
CA ALA A 173 -11.44 18.27 35.18
C ALA A 173 -10.43 17.13 35.31
N VAL A 174 -9.90 16.91 36.51
CA VAL A 174 -8.89 15.88 36.78
C VAL A 174 -9.05 15.33 38.19
N GLN A 175 -8.87 14.02 38.34
CA GLN A 175 -8.87 13.32 39.62
C GLN A 175 -7.66 12.38 39.70
N ALA A 176 -6.98 12.40 40.84
CA ALA A 176 -5.87 11.49 41.15
C ALA A 176 -6.05 10.98 42.60
N GLY A 177 -6.55 9.75 42.73
CA GLY A 177 -6.98 9.20 44.01
C GLY A 177 -8.11 10.03 44.62
N GLU A 178 -7.95 10.43 45.88
CA GLU A 178 -8.90 11.27 46.62
C GLU A 178 -8.81 12.77 46.27
N ARG A 179 -7.76 13.19 45.55
CA ARG A 179 -7.58 14.59 45.17
C ARG A 179 -8.25 14.86 43.82
N GLN A 180 -8.96 15.97 43.72
CA GLN A 180 -9.66 16.43 42.51
C GLN A 180 -9.35 17.91 42.26
N LEU A 181 -9.40 18.31 40.99
CA LEU A 181 -9.43 19.72 40.59
C LEU A 181 -10.58 19.93 39.63
N THR A 182 -11.32 21.00 39.87
CA THR A 182 -12.29 21.53 38.91
C THR A 182 -11.59 22.18 37.72
N TYR A 183 -12.32 22.44 36.63
CA TYR A 183 -11.78 23.15 35.48
C TYR A 183 -11.24 24.54 35.86
N LEU A 184 -11.95 25.26 36.73
CA LEU A 184 -11.49 26.57 37.21
C LEU A 184 -10.17 26.45 37.98
N GLU A 185 -10.10 25.58 38.98
CA GLU A 185 -8.91 25.40 39.82
C GLU A 185 -7.70 24.92 39.00
N LEU A 186 -7.90 24.00 38.06
CA LEU A 186 -6.85 23.54 37.17
C LEU A 186 -6.34 24.67 36.28
N ASN A 187 -7.24 25.48 35.72
CA ASN A 187 -6.88 26.62 34.87
C ASN A 187 -6.10 27.68 35.65
N GLU A 188 -6.52 28.00 36.87
CA GLU A 188 -5.84 28.98 37.73
C GLU A 188 -4.43 28.54 38.11
N ARG A 189 -4.26 27.27 38.54
CA ARG A 189 -2.93 26.72 38.85
C ARG A 189 -2.02 26.69 37.63
N ALA A 190 -2.55 26.30 36.47
CA ALA A 190 -1.80 26.31 35.22
C ALA A 190 -1.38 27.73 34.83
N ASN A 191 -2.26 28.73 34.97
CA ASN A 191 -1.96 30.14 34.71
C ASN A 191 -0.84 30.68 35.60
N GLN A 192 -0.88 30.37 36.89
CA GLN A 192 0.15 30.78 37.85
C GLN A 192 1.52 30.21 37.47
N LEU A 193 1.57 28.92 37.13
CA LEU A 193 2.80 28.27 36.70
C LEU A 193 3.29 28.79 35.34
N ALA A 194 2.39 29.05 34.39
CA ALA A 194 2.73 29.62 33.08
C ALA A 194 3.38 31.00 33.21
N PHE A 195 2.82 31.85 34.08
CA PHE A 195 3.40 33.17 34.37
C PHE A 195 4.82 33.04 34.95
N HIS A 196 5.01 32.13 35.92
CA HIS A 196 6.33 31.87 36.51
C HIS A 196 7.34 31.34 35.48
N LEU A 197 6.93 30.49 34.54
CA LEU A 197 7.77 30.02 33.44
C LEU A 197 8.20 31.17 32.53
N ARG A 198 7.28 32.08 32.18
CA ARG A 198 7.56 33.27 31.38
C ARG A 198 8.53 34.21 32.09
N GLU A 199 8.39 34.41 33.40
CA GLU A 199 9.35 35.19 34.20
C GLU A 199 10.75 34.58 34.20
N ARG A 200 10.86 33.24 34.06
CA ARG A 200 12.14 32.54 33.90
C ARG A 200 12.68 32.52 32.47
N GLY A 201 12.06 33.28 31.56
CA GLY A 201 12.53 33.45 30.19
C GLY A 201 12.04 32.38 29.21
N VAL A 202 11.04 31.57 29.56
CA VAL A 202 10.39 30.65 28.62
C VAL A 202 9.64 31.47 27.56
N GLN A 203 9.90 31.16 26.30
CA GLN A 203 9.30 31.77 25.11
C GLN A 203 8.67 30.68 24.22
N PRO A 204 7.84 31.04 23.22
CA PRO A 204 7.45 30.08 22.18
C PRO A 204 8.67 29.32 21.62
N ASP A 205 8.48 28.05 21.29
CA ASP A 205 9.51 27.10 20.85
C ASP A 205 10.61 26.74 21.88
N SER A 206 10.50 27.25 23.11
CA SER A 206 11.39 26.85 24.21
C SER A 206 11.10 25.41 24.66
N ARG A 207 12.16 24.69 25.04
CA ARG A 207 12.05 23.32 25.56
C ARG A 207 11.98 23.35 27.09
N VAL A 208 10.87 22.89 27.65
CA VAL A 208 10.67 22.76 29.10
C VAL A 208 10.60 21.27 29.46
N ALA A 209 11.49 20.81 30.34
CA ALA A 209 11.46 19.45 30.86
C ALA A 209 10.47 19.37 32.04
N LEU A 210 9.59 18.36 32.02
CA LEU A 210 8.63 18.08 33.09
C LEU A 210 9.03 16.80 33.81
N CYS A 211 9.56 16.94 35.04
CA CYS A 211 10.00 15.83 35.88
C CYS A 211 9.16 15.79 37.16
N VAL A 212 7.95 15.23 37.03
CA VAL A 212 7.02 15.03 38.14
C VAL A 212 6.40 13.65 38.01
N GLU A 213 6.03 13.04 39.14
CA GLU A 213 5.30 11.78 39.15
C GLU A 213 3.87 11.96 38.59
N ARG A 214 3.23 10.83 38.25
CA ARG A 214 1.84 10.84 37.77
C ARG A 214 0.91 11.34 38.88
N GLY A 215 0.26 12.47 38.63
CA GLY A 215 -0.69 13.08 39.56
C GLY A 215 -1.25 14.39 39.00
N LEU A 216 -1.90 15.18 39.86
CA LEU A 216 -2.49 16.47 39.47
C LEU A 216 -1.44 17.44 38.91
N GLU A 217 -0.25 17.46 39.51
CA GLU A 217 0.83 18.38 39.14
C GLU A 217 1.37 18.12 37.72
N LEU A 218 1.26 16.88 37.22
CA LEU A 218 1.61 16.56 35.84
C LEU A 218 0.70 17.30 34.85
N VAL A 219 -0.62 17.26 35.09
CA VAL A 219 -1.61 17.92 34.22
C VAL A 219 -1.50 19.44 34.31
N VAL A 220 -1.31 19.97 35.53
CA VAL A 220 -1.02 21.39 35.75
C VAL A 220 0.23 21.82 34.98
N GLY A 221 1.32 21.04 35.08
CA GLY A 221 2.57 21.31 34.37
C GLY A 221 2.43 21.30 32.86
N LEU A 222 1.74 20.30 32.29
CA LEU A 222 1.50 20.23 30.84
C LEU A 222 0.69 21.43 30.34
N LEU A 223 -0.41 21.77 31.01
CA LEU A 223 -1.24 22.93 30.63
C LEU A 223 -0.48 24.25 30.80
N ALA A 224 0.34 24.38 31.85
CA ALA A 224 1.15 25.58 32.07
C ALA A 224 2.23 25.77 31.01
N ILE A 225 2.87 24.68 30.54
CA ILE A 225 3.88 24.74 29.47
C ILE A 225 3.24 25.13 28.12
N LEU A 226 1.98 24.75 27.89
CA LEU A 226 1.23 25.14 26.69
C LEU A 226 0.75 26.60 26.70
N LYS A 227 0.71 27.26 27.87
CA LYS A 227 0.20 28.63 28.06
C LYS A 227 1.33 29.66 28.03
#